data_AF-A0A2R7LLZ4-F1
#
_entry.id   AF-A0A2R7LLZ4-F1
#
_cell.length_a   1.000
_cell.length_b   1.000
_cell.length_c   1.000
_cell.angle_alpha   90.00
_cell.angle_beta   90.00
_cell.angle_gamma   90.00
#
_symmetry.space_group_name_H-M   'P 1'
#
loop_
_entity.id
_entity.type
_entity.pdbx_description
1 polymer ?
#
loop_
_entity_poly.entity_id
_entity_poly.type
_entity_poly.pdbx_seq_one_letter_code
_entity_poly.pdbx_strand_id
1 'polypeptide(L)'
;MKLTRRGVMAALSLAVLAGPALAQVKPLVLYDDGLQNDWQNWSWATVQLAAPAGSVKPIKVEGGPWSALVLHHAPISMAGFSKLTFYVNGGVDGGQTIMVKASIGGKLVEKPFVIQPKVKTWAIVEVPLKDIGADNQTVDGFAWQAQAEGAKPFYVTKVQLE
;
A
#
# COMPACT_ATOMS: atom_id res chain seq x y z
N MET A 1 14.40 47.70 62.67
CA MET A 1 15.52 47.50 61.72
C MET A 1 15.50 46.06 61.22
N LYS A 2 15.70 45.85 59.91
CA LYS A 2 15.73 44.58 59.12
C LYS A 2 14.35 44.07 58.65
N LEU A 3 13.86 44.53 57.50
CA LEU A 3 14.05 44.05 56.10
C LEU A 3 13.39 42.69 55.76
N THR A 4 12.25 42.80 55.06
CA THR A 4 11.84 42.11 53.81
C THR A 4 12.32 40.69 53.50
N ARG A 5 11.38 39.85 53.01
CA ARG A 5 11.50 39.19 51.70
C ARG A 5 10.12 38.81 51.15
N ARG A 6 9.77 39.45 50.02
CA ARG A 6 8.63 39.13 49.16
C ARG A 6 8.95 37.83 48.42
N GLY A 7 8.12 36.81 48.58
CA GLY A 7 8.13 35.63 47.70
C GLY A 7 7.16 35.86 46.54
N VAL A 8 7.69 36.15 45.36
CA VAL A 8 6.90 36.15 44.11
C VAL A 8 6.84 34.70 43.64
N MET A 9 5.67 34.07 43.67
CA MET A 9 5.45 32.83 42.92
C MET A 9 5.28 33.18 41.45
N ALA A 10 6.26 32.78 40.64
CA ALA A 10 6.13 32.78 39.19
C ALA A 10 5.28 31.57 38.78
N ALA A 11 4.10 31.81 38.22
CA ALA A 11 3.31 30.79 37.56
C ALA A 11 3.92 30.53 36.17
N LEU A 12 4.47 29.33 35.96
CA LEU A 12 4.85 28.86 34.63
C LEU A 12 3.58 28.43 33.88
N SER A 13 3.12 29.26 32.95
CA SER A 13 2.07 28.88 32.00
C SER A 13 2.65 27.93 30.95
N LEU A 14 2.27 26.66 30.97
CA LEU A 14 2.49 25.75 29.83
C LEU A 14 1.52 26.13 28.70
N ALA A 15 2.03 26.79 27.67
CA ALA A 15 1.32 26.91 26.39
C ALA A 15 1.47 25.59 25.63
N VAL A 16 0.39 24.80 25.54
CA VAL A 16 0.32 23.65 24.63
C VAL A 16 0.16 24.20 23.23
N LEU A 17 1.22 24.15 22.43
CA LEU A 17 1.14 24.36 20.98
C LEU A 17 0.47 23.14 20.36
N ALA A 18 -0.85 23.20 20.18
CA ALA A 18 -1.55 22.29 19.29
C ALA A 18 -1.15 22.64 17.85
N GLY A 19 -0.17 21.92 17.30
CA GLY A 19 0.11 21.98 15.86
C GLY A 19 -1.13 21.52 15.08
N PRO A 20 -1.33 21.99 13.84
CA PRO A 20 -2.43 21.51 13.02
C PRO A 20 -2.30 20.00 12.86
N ALA A 21 -3.26 19.25 13.40
CA ALA A 21 -3.41 17.85 13.08
C ALA A 21 -3.73 17.77 11.59
N LEU A 22 -2.77 17.29 10.79
CA LEU A 22 -3.08 16.89 9.42
C LEU A 22 -4.22 15.88 9.52
N ALA A 23 -5.35 16.19 8.89
CA ALA A 23 -6.48 15.28 8.85
C ALA A 23 -5.99 13.97 8.21
N GLN A 24 -5.83 12.92 9.02
CA GLN A 24 -5.42 11.62 8.52
C GLN A 24 -6.57 11.07 7.69
N VAL A 25 -6.32 10.85 6.40
CA VAL A 25 -7.30 10.17 5.53
C VAL A 25 -7.50 8.77 6.10
N LYS A 26 -8.76 8.32 6.16
CA LYS A 26 -9.06 6.96 6.61
C LYS A 26 -8.51 5.98 5.58
N PRO A 27 -7.86 4.88 5.99
CA PRO A 27 -7.36 3.91 5.05
C PRO A 27 -8.49 3.40 4.14
N LEU A 28 -8.23 3.33 2.83
CA LEU A 28 -9.15 2.76 1.86
C LEU A 28 -8.70 1.34 1.54
N VAL A 29 -9.50 0.35 1.92
CA VAL A 29 -9.17 -1.06 1.71
C VAL A 29 -9.50 -1.48 0.28
N LEU A 30 -8.53 -2.05 -0.43
CA LEU A 30 -8.69 -2.62 -1.76
C LEU A 30 -9.05 -4.10 -1.67
N TYR A 31 -8.36 -4.80 -0.75
CA TYR A 31 -8.52 -6.23 -0.57
C TYR A 31 -8.24 -6.62 0.88
N ASP A 32 -9.18 -7.31 1.51
CA ASP A 32 -8.99 -8.01 2.79
C ASP A 32 -9.86 -9.26 2.78
N ASP A 33 -9.21 -10.42 2.59
CA ASP A 33 -9.81 -11.74 2.36
C ASP A 33 -10.90 -11.81 1.25
N GLY A 34 -10.93 -10.79 0.40
CA GLY A 34 -11.89 -10.54 -0.67
C GLY A 34 -11.72 -9.11 -1.18
N LEU A 35 -12.22 -8.84 -2.39
CA LEU A 35 -12.24 -7.48 -2.95
C LEU A 35 -13.18 -6.60 -2.13
N GLN A 36 -12.76 -5.36 -1.85
CA GLN A 36 -13.50 -4.40 -1.04
C GLN A 36 -13.75 -3.13 -1.83
N ASN A 37 -14.68 -2.28 -1.36
CA ASN A 37 -14.87 -0.91 -1.85
C ASN A 37 -14.87 -0.78 -3.39
N ASP A 38 -15.64 -1.63 -4.06
CA ASP A 38 -15.83 -1.64 -5.53
C ASP A 38 -14.57 -1.90 -6.38
N TRP A 39 -13.47 -2.37 -5.75
CA TRP A 39 -12.29 -2.83 -6.47
C TRP A 39 -12.57 -4.13 -7.22
N GLN A 40 -11.99 -4.26 -8.39
CA GLN A 40 -12.22 -5.36 -9.34
C GLN A 40 -10.91 -6.00 -9.78
N ASN A 41 -10.99 -7.27 -10.17
CA ASN A 41 -9.86 -7.98 -10.75
C ASN A 41 -9.83 -7.79 -12.28
N TRP A 42 -8.85 -7.05 -12.78
CA TRP A 42 -8.61 -6.77 -14.21
C TRP A 42 -7.29 -7.39 -14.70
N SER A 43 -6.87 -8.47 -14.05
CA SER A 43 -5.57 -9.10 -14.26
C SER A 43 -5.45 -9.79 -15.60
N TRP A 44 -4.21 -9.83 -16.12
CA TRP A 44 -3.80 -10.73 -17.22
C TRP A 44 -2.72 -11.73 -16.77
N ALA A 45 -2.50 -11.85 -15.46
CA ALA A 45 -1.87 -13.02 -14.84
C ALA A 45 -2.91 -14.11 -14.51
N THR A 46 -2.43 -15.32 -14.22
CA THR A 46 -3.27 -16.34 -13.57
C THR A 46 -3.49 -15.92 -12.12
N VAL A 47 -4.75 -15.62 -11.78
CA VAL A 47 -5.12 -15.12 -10.45
C VAL A 47 -6.19 -16.00 -9.83
N GLN A 48 -5.95 -16.41 -8.59
CA GLN A 48 -6.96 -17.02 -7.72
C GLN A 48 -7.22 -16.06 -6.55
N LEU A 49 -8.36 -15.38 -6.58
CA LEU A 49 -8.83 -14.58 -5.46
C LEU A 49 -9.22 -15.48 -4.29
N ALA A 50 -9.05 -14.99 -3.07
CA ALA A 50 -9.41 -15.68 -1.84
C ALA A 50 -8.85 -17.12 -1.75
N ALA A 51 -7.62 -17.32 -2.21
CA ALA A 51 -6.93 -18.60 -2.14
C ALA A 51 -6.80 -19.05 -0.66
N PRO A 52 -7.10 -20.32 -0.33
CA PRO A 52 -7.00 -20.79 1.06
C PRO A 52 -5.54 -20.78 1.56
N ALA A 53 -5.24 -20.01 2.62
CA ALA A 53 -3.91 -19.96 3.23
C ALA A 53 -4.01 -19.82 4.77
N GLY A 54 -4.44 -20.87 5.45
CA GLY A 54 -4.68 -20.83 6.90
C GLY A 54 -5.89 -19.96 7.23
N SER A 55 -5.71 -18.97 8.11
CA SER A 55 -6.78 -18.05 8.51
C SER A 55 -6.91 -16.81 7.63
N VAL A 56 -6.03 -16.65 6.62
CA VAL A 56 -6.08 -15.56 5.65
C VAL A 56 -6.43 -16.12 4.27
N LYS A 57 -7.10 -15.32 3.44
CA LYS A 57 -7.51 -15.66 2.08
C LYS A 57 -6.84 -14.70 1.09
N PRO A 58 -5.53 -14.85 0.81
CA PRO A 58 -4.83 -13.97 -0.12
C PRO A 58 -5.27 -14.15 -1.58
N ILE A 59 -4.82 -13.23 -2.41
CA ILE A 59 -4.78 -13.39 -3.86
C ILE A 59 -3.53 -14.20 -4.20
N LYS A 60 -3.68 -15.39 -4.80
CA LYS A 60 -2.57 -16.12 -5.40
C LYS A 60 -2.37 -15.65 -6.84
N VAL A 61 -1.13 -15.34 -7.22
CA VAL A 61 -0.75 -14.80 -8.52
C VAL A 61 0.41 -15.62 -9.09
N GLU A 62 0.30 -16.01 -10.36
CA GLU A 62 1.40 -16.60 -11.14
C GLU A 62 1.25 -16.24 -12.62
N GLY A 63 2.34 -16.27 -13.39
CA GLY A 63 2.23 -16.03 -14.81
C GLY A 63 3.55 -15.90 -15.54
N GLY A 64 3.44 -15.83 -16.86
CA GLY A 64 4.57 -15.63 -17.76
C GLY A 64 5.11 -14.19 -17.77
N PRO A 65 6.02 -13.89 -18.71
CA PRO A 65 6.63 -12.58 -18.86
C PRO A 65 5.58 -11.46 -18.90
N TRP A 66 5.81 -10.38 -18.15
CA TRP A 66 4.96 -9.16 -18.14
C TRP A 66 3.50 -9.35 -17.70
N SER A 67 3.13 -10.54 -17.22
CA SER A 67 1.83 -10.79 -16.60
C SER A 67 1.64 -9.93 -15.35
N ALA A 68 0.40 -9.55 -15.03
CA ALA A 68 0.13 -8.74 -13.84
C ALA A 68 -1.16 -9.14 -13.14
N LEU A 69 -1.11 -9.14 -11.80
CA LEU A 69 -2.30 -8.88 -11.00
C LEU A 69 -2.63 -7.40 -11.14
N VAL A 70 -3.89 -7.08 -11.48
CA VAL A 70 -4.38 -5.70 -11.54
C VAL A 70 -5.66 -5.58 -10.73
N LEU A 71 -5.63 -4.72 -9.72
CA LEU A 71 -6.80 -4.27 -9.01
C LEU A 71 -7.23 -2.93 -9.61
N HIS A 72 -8.45 -2.87 -10.13
CA HIS A 72 -9.00 -1.72 -10.82
C HIS A 72 -10.20 -1.14 -10.05
N HIS A 73 -10.38 0.17 -10.13
CA HIS A 73 -11.52 0.89 -9.58
C HIS A 73 -11.93 2.01 -10.55
N ALA A 74 -13.13 2.57 -10.38
CA ALA A 74 -13.44 3.85 -11.05
C ALA A 74 -12.38 4.91 -10.67
N PRO A 75 -12.10 5.91 -11.53
CA PRO A 75 -11.08 6.92 -11.22
C PRO A 75 -11.30 7.57 -9.84
N ILE A 76 -10.29 7.48 -8.97
CA ILE A 76 -10.34 7.96 -7.58
C ILE A 76 -9.14 8.87 -7.30
N SER A 77 -9.39 9.98 -6.59
CA SER A 77 -8.34 10.92 -6.21
C SER A 77 -7.44 10.32 -5.13
N MET A 78 -6.13 10.40 -5.33
CA MET A 78 -5.11 10.03 -4.36
C MET A 78 -4.79 11.16 -3.37
N ALA A 79 -5.52 12.29 -3.42
CA ALA A 79 -5.31 13.40 -2.51
C ALA A 79 -5.48 12.97 -1.05
N GLY A 80 -4.45 13.22 -0.25
CA GLY A 80 -4.41 12.87 1.17
C GLY A 80 -4.00 11.43 1.49
N PHE A 81 -3.85 10.56 0.48
CA PHE A 81 -3.13 9.30 0.61
C PHE A 81 -1.64 9.51 0.33
N SER A 82 -0.81 8.77 1.04
CA SER A 82 0.65 8.85 0.98
C SER A 82 1.30 7.56 0.48
N LYS A 83 0.68 6.40 0.73
CA LYS A 83 1.23 5.09 0.37
C LYS A 83 0.15 4.05 0.06
N LEU A 84 0.56 3.02 -0.69
CA LEU A 84 -0.14 1.76 -0.83
C LEU A 84 0.56 0.73 0.07
N THR A 85 -0.16 0.13 1.01
CA THR A 85 0.35 -0.91 1.90
C THR A 85 -0.28 -2.25 1.56
N PHE A 86 0.51 -3.32 1.59
CA PHE A 86 0.03 -4.69 1.45
C PHE A 86 0.96 -5.70 2.10
N TYR A 87 0.47 -6.92 2.31
CA TYR A 87 1.29 -8.06 2.68
C TYR A 87 1.59 -8.93 1.46
N VAL A 88 2.83 -9.39 1.35
CA VAL A 88 3.27 -10.28 0.28
C VAL A 88 3.95 -11.53 0.83
N ASN A 89 3.75 -12.67 0.18
CA ASN A 89 4.46 -13.91 0.44
C ASN A 89 4.96 -14.50 -0.87
N GLY A 90 6.24 -14.89 -0.92
CA GLY A 90 6.87 -15.36 -2.13
C GLY A 90 6.51 -16.78 -2.56
N GLY A 91 5.62 -17.44 -1.83
CA GLY A 91 5.23 -18.83 -2.11
C GLY A 91 6.36 -19.81 -1.84
N VAL A 92 6.37 -20.92 -2.58
CA VAL A 92 7.32 -22.02 -2.36
C VAL A 92 8.73 -21.62 -2.80
N ASP A 93 8.85 -20.81 -3.85
CA ASP A 93 10.13 -20.45 -4.47
C ASP A 93 10.68 -19.13 -3.89
N GLY A 94 9.88 -18.07 -3.86
CA GLY A 94 10.35 -16.71 -3.56
C GLY A 94 11.35 -16.16 -4.59
N GLY A 95 11.77 -14.91 -4.41
CA GLY A 95 12.82 -14.29 -5.22
C GLY A 95 12.39 -13.75 -6.59
N GLN A 96 11.13 -13.97 -7.00
CA GLN A 96 10.53 -13.30 -8.16
C GLN A 96 10.63 -11.77 -8.05
N THR A 97 10.95 -11.11 -9.16
CA THR A 97 11.01 -9.65 -9.22
C THR A 97 9.66 -9.11 -9.68
N ILE A 98 8.98 -8.37 -8.80
CA ILE A 98 7.65 -7.82 -9.08
C ILE A 98 7.72 -6.30 -9.09
N MET A 99 7.19 -5.69 -10.14
CA MET A 99 7.02 -4.25 -10.27
C MET A 99 5.62 -3.84 -9.79
N VAL A 100 5.57 -3.04 -8.73
CA VAL A 100 4.33 -2.39 -8.29
C VAL A 100 4.17 -1.09 -9.07
N LYS A 101 3.05 -0.93 -9.76
CA LYS A 101 2.76 0.24 -10.60
C LYS A 101 1.36 0.78 -10.32
N ALA A 102 1.16 2.09 -10.47
CA ALA A 102 -0.18 2.68 -10.55
C ALA A 102 -0.71 2.66 -11.99
N SER A 103 -2.03 2.76 -12.14
CA SER A 103 -2.73 2.94 -13.42
C SER A 103 -3.46 4.28 -13.45
N ILE A 104 -3.25 5.06 -14.51
CA ILE A 104 -3.87 6.37 -14.73
C ILE A 104 -4.39 6.43 -16.16
N GLY A 105 -5.70 6.64 -16.33
CA GLY A 105 -6.36 6.65 -17.63
C GLY A 105 -6.27 5.29 -18.34
N GLY A 106 -6.31 4.19 -17.58
CA GLY A 106 -6.20 2.82 -18.08
C GLY A 106 -4.79 2.43 -18.53
N LYS A 107 -3.75 3.19 -18.15
CA LYS A 107 -2.36 2.92 -18.51
C LYS A 107 -1.49 2.81 -17.26
N LEU A 108 -0.63 1.79 -17.22
CA LEU A 108 0.36 1.66 -16.16
C LEU A 108 1.41 2.77 -16.27
N VAL A 109 1.72 3.39 -15.13
CA VAL A 109 2.79 4.39 -15.02
C VAL A 109 4.15 3.70 -15.15
N GLU A 110 5.04 4.24 -15.98
CA GLU A 110 6.40 3.73 -16.18
C GLU A 110 7.37 4.17 -15.08
N LYS A 111 6.92 4.06 -13.82
CA LYS A 111 7.69 4.33 -12.62
C LYS A 111 7.37 3.24 -11.59
N PRO A 112 8.00 2.05 -11.67
CA PRO A 112 7.68 0.96 -10.77
C PRO A 112 8.40 1.08 -9.43
N PHE A 113 7.74 0.60 -8.37
CA PHE A 113 8.40 0.21 -7.13
C PHE A 113 8.68 -1.30 -7.16
N VAL A 114 9.95 -1.70 -7.12
CA VAL A 114 10.34 -3.10 -7.31
C VAL A 114 10.44 -3.82 -5.96
N ILE A 115 9.85 -5.01 -5.88
CA ILE A 115 9.92 -5.89 -4.71
C ILE A 115 10.41 -7.28 -5.08
N GLN A 116 10.98 -7.97 -4.09
CA GLN A 116 11.33 -9.39 -4.17
C GLN A 116 10.71 -10.14 -2.99
N PRO A 117 9.53 -10.77 -3.18
CA PRO A 117 8.86 -11.53 -2.13
C PRO A 117 9.74 -12.67 -1.61
N LYS A 118 9.78 -12.82 -0.28
CA LYS A 118 10.59 -13.85 0.39
C LYS A 118 9.88 -15.19 0.40
N VAL A 119 10.65 -16.27 0.26
CA VAL A 119 10.16 -17.66 0.31
C VAL A 119 9.37 -17.91 1.60
N LYS A 120 8.15 -18.42 1.46
CA LYS A 120 7.23 -18.86 2.53
C LYS A 120 7.08 -17.86 3.69
N THR A 121 7.28 -16.57 3.45
CA THR A 121 7.32 -15.55 4.48
C THR A 121 6.40 -14.40 4.12
N TRP A 122 5.46 -14.09 5.01
CA TRP A 122 4.67 -12.86 4.91
C TRP A 122 5.52 -11.66 5.33
N ALA A 123 5.57 -10.64 4.48
CA ALA A 123 6.19 -9.35 4.77
C ALA A 123 5.25 -8.22 4.39
N ILE A 124 5.25 -7.16 5.19
CA ILE A 124 4.59 -5.91 4.82
C ILE A 124 5.43 -5.17 3.79
N VAL A 125 4.77 -4.59 2.80
CA VAL A 125 5.35 -3.69 1.81
C VAL A 125 4.58 -2.38 1.89
N GLU A 126 5.33 -1.29 2.01
CA GLU A 126 4.82 0.08 1.95
C GLU A 126 5.38 0.74 0.69
N VAL A 127 4.50 1.08 -0.25
CA VAL A 127 4.87 1.72 -1.51
C VAL A 127 4.44 3.18 -1.44
N PRO A 128 5.37 4.14 -1.26
CA PRO A 128 5.02 5.55 -1.32
C PRO A 128 4.40 5.89 -2.69
N LEU A 129 3.24 6.56 -2.70
CA LEU A 129 2.54 6.86 -3.96
C LEU A 129 3.40 7.72 -4.90
N LYS A 130 4.22 8.61 -4.34
CA LYS A 130 5.18 9.42 -5.10
C LYS A 130 6.23 8.59 -5.84
N ASP A 131 6.58 7.42 -5.32
CA ASP A 131 7.60 6.55 -5.92
C ASP A 131 7.04 5.81 -7.14
N ILE A 132 5.71 5.70 -7.24
CA ILE A 132 5.00 5.13 -8.40
C ILE A 132 4.23 6.16 -9.24
N GLY A 133 4.44 7.45 -8.97
CA GLY A 133 3.82 8.56 -9.73
C GLY A 133 2.31 8.69 -9.53
N ALA A 134 1.79 8.20 -8.39
CA ALA A 134 0.38 8.25 -8.04
C ALA A 134 0.03 9.40 -7.06
N ASP A 135 1.03 10.10 -6.52
CA ASP A 135 0.79 11.16 -5.55
C ASP A 135 0.00 12.32 -6.15
N ASN A 136 -1.08 12.71 -5.45
CA ASN A 136 -2.03 13.76 -5.89
C ASN A 136 -2.61 13.54 -7.30
N GLN A 137 -2.57 12.32 -7.83
CA GLN A 137 -3.17 11.96 -9.11
C GLN A 137 -4.60 11.46 -8.94
N THR A 138 -5.31 11.30 -10.07
CA THR A 138 -6.51 10.46 -10.13
C THR A 138 -6.11 9.11 -10.72
N VAL A 139 -6.24 8.05 -9.94
CA VAL A 139 -5.78 6.70 -10.25
C VAL A 139 -7.00 5.80 -10.49
N ASP A 140 -6.88 4.86 -11.42
CA ASP A 140 -7.91 3.85 -11.72
C ASP A 140 -7.45 2.41 -11.43
N GLY A 141 -6.21 2.22 -10.97
CA GLY A 141 -5.76 0.88 -10.57
C GLY A 141 -4.36 0.81 -10.00
N PHE A 142 -4.02 -0.38 -9.49
CA PHE A 142 -2.67 -0.77 -9.10
C PHE A 142 -2.35 -2.15 -9.64
N ALA A 143 -1.11 -2.34 -10.07
CA ALA A 143 -0.63 -3.57 -10.68
C ALA A 143 0.59 -4.12 -9.94
N TRP A 144 0.64 -5.45 -9.81
CA TRP A 144 1.82 -6.23 -9.43
C TRP A 144 2.25 -7.02 -10.66
N GLN A 145 3.16 -6.43 -11.43
CA GLN A 145 3.57 -6.89 -12.74
C GLN A 145 4.88 -7.69 -12.65
N ALA A 146 4.89 -8.89 -13.24
CA ALA A 146 6.10 -9.68 -13.43
C ALA A 146 7.04 -9.04 -14.46
N GLN A 147 8.32 -9.35 -14.38
CA GLN A 147 9.30 -8.96 -15.40
C GLN A 147 9.40 -9.99 -16.54
N ALA A 148 10.46 -9.90 -17.35
CA ALA A 148 10.67 -10.74 -18.53
C ALA A 148 10.80 -12.24 -18.21
N GLU A 149 11.20 -12.59 -16.99
CA GLU A 149 11.30 -13.96 -16.49
C GLU A 149 9.96 -14.55 -16.03
N GLY A 150 8.90 -13.73 -15.95
CA GLY A 150 7.62 -14.09 -15.36
C GLY A 150 7.66 -14.15 -13.84
N ALA A 151 6.62 -14.72 -13.23
CA ALA A 151 6.52 -14.84 -11.78
C ALA A 151 6.05 -16.24 -11.39
N LYS A 152 6.85 -16.89 -10.54
CA LYS A 152 6.41 -18.07 -9.79
C LYS A 152 5.27 -17.70 -8.83
N PRO A 153 4.46 -18.66 -8.37
CA PRO A 153 3.36 -18.40 -7.45
C PRO A 153 3.76 -17.56 -6.25
N PHE A 154 3.13 -16.38 -6.12
CA PHE A 154 3.23 -15.51 -4.97
C PHE A 154 1.85 -15.11 -4.49
N TYR A 155 1.78 -14.48 -3.32
CA TYR A 155 0.52 -14.15 -2.67
C TYR A 155 0.52 -12.69 -2.22
N VAL A 156 -0.61 -12.01 -2.39
CA VAL A 156 -0.85 -10.63 -1.93
C VAL A 156 -2.11 -10.60 -1.08
N THR A 157 -2.11 -9.90 0.05
CA THR A 157 -3.31 -9.69 0.88
C THR A 157 -3.26 -8.37 1.63
N LYS A 158 -4.38 -7.99 2.27
CA LYS A 158 -4.51 -6.77 3.11
C LYS A 158 -4.00 -5.52 2.40
N VAL A 159 -4.51 -5.30 1.20
CA VAL A 159 -4.13 -4.18 0.34
C VAL A 159 -4.96 -2.97 0.73
N GLN A 160 -4.31 -1.85 1.04
CA GLN A 160 -4.98 -0.60 1.42
C GLN A 160 -4.17 0.63 1.04
N LEU A 161 -4.86 1.74 0.80
CA LEU A 161 -4.27 3.08 0.69
C LEU A 161 -4.28 3.75 2.06
N GLU A 162 -3.21 4.47 2.40
CA GLU A 162 -3.00 5.18 3.66
C GLU A 162 -2.46 6.60 3.46
#